data_AF-A0AA88XKN3-F1
#
_entry.id   AF-A0AA88XKN3-F1
#
_cell.length_a   1.000
_cell.length_b   1.000
_cell.length_c   1.000
_cell.angle_alpha   90.00
_cell.angle_beta   90.00
_cell.angle_gamma   90.00
#
_symmetry.space_group_name_H-M   'P 1'
#
loop_
_entity.id
_entity.type
_entity.pdbx_description
1 polymer ?
#
loop_
_entity_poly.entity_id
_entity_poly.type
_entity_poly.pdbx_seq_one_letter_code
_entity_poly.pdbx_strand_id
1 'polypeptide(L)'
;MSTESLPKEVFLARLFSYCEHISSSQRGSIPDILNVLASYDLLSYLTQWLQDGLFPDKKSWKRIVKGTITQSQIRDRNIRMENDDDFLTFRVIFADSNSHFIWRLPSNSHELQLCKFVCKLIATRCKTMREIFICQLCNDVFTDVFQHAAINCPFTLHIKDLWWQDVINLPDIRICAELSGLSDSDLYMTLMGRRIVTPVDQRGFHLMNYKFLRDAAATYNRALSLT
;
A
#
# COMPACT_ATOMS: atom_id res chain seq x y z
N MET A 1 5.96 12.45 -52.87
CA MET A 1 6.94 11.69 -52.06
C MET A 1 6.97 12.30 -50.68
N SER A 2 6.29 11.68 -49.72
CA SER A 2 6.23 12.17 -48.35
C SER A 2 7.61 12.08 -47.72
N THR A 3 8.06 13.15 -47.08
CA THR A 3 9.26 13.15 -46.23
C THR A 3 9.03 12.23 -45.05
N GLU A 4 9.28 10.93 -45.22
CA GLU A 4 9.42 10.03 -44.08
C GLU A 4 10.69 10.42 -43.34
N SER A 5 10.58 10.54 -42.02
CA SER A 5 11.72 10.93 -41.20
C SER A 5 12.74 9.79 -41.21
N LEU A 6 14.02 10.10 -41.41
CA LEU A 6 15.15 9.16 -41.34
C LEU A 6 15.04 8.10 -40.21
N PRO A 7 14.54 8.42 -38.99
CA PRO A 7 14.29 7.42 -37.95
C PRO A 7 13.31 6.30 -38.34
N LYS A 8 12.27 6.59 -39.12
CA LYS A 8 11.29 5.61 -39.59
C LYS A 8 11.93 4.62 -40.55
N GLU A 9 12.67 5.11 -41.54
CA GLU A 9 13.37 4.28 -42.52
C GLU A 9 14.39 3.36 -41.84
N VAL A 10 15.17 3.89 -40.89
CA VAL A 10 16.13 3.11 -40.10
C VAL A 10 15.43 2.05 -39.25
N PHE A 11 14.30 2.38 -38.63
CA PHE A 11 13.51 1.41 -37.86
C PHE A 11 12.97 0.28 -38.74
N LEU A 12 12.39 0.61 -39.89
CA LEU A 12 11.85 -0.36 -40.85
C LEU A 12 12.95 -1.29 -41.37
N ALA A 13 14.08 -0.74 -41.81
CA ALA A 13 15.19 -1.54 -42.31
C ALA A 13 15.72 -2.54 -41.26
N ARG A 14 15.81 -2.10 -40.00
CA ARG A 14 16.22 -2.98 -38.88
C ARG A 14 15.17 -4.04 -38.57
N LEU A 15 13.89 -3.67 -38.56
CA LEU A 15 12.80 -4.59 -38.29
C LEU A 15 12.71 -5.69 -39.35
N PHE A 16 12.76 -5.34 -40.64
CA PHE A 16 12.76 -6.33 -41.71
C PHE A 16 14.01 -7.21 -41.69
N SER A 17 15.18 -6.63 -41.45
CA SER A 17 16.42 -7.40 -41.29
C SER A 17 16.35 -8.40 -40.13
N TYR A 18 15.64 -8.05 -39.05
CA TYR A 18 15.36 -8.95 -37.93
C TYR A 18 14.37 -10.06 -38.31
N CYS A 19 13.24 -9.72 -38.94
CA CYS A 19 12.21 -10.69 -39.35
C CYS A 19 12.72 -11.73 -40.35
N GLU A 20 13.56 -11.31 -41.30
CA GLU A 20 14.13 -12.19 -42.33
C GLU A 20 15.41 -12.92 -41.87
N HIS A 21 15.76 -12.84 -40.58
CA HIS A 21 16.96 -13.44 -40.00
C HIS A 21 18.27 -13.10 -40.74
N ILE A 22 18.32 -11.95 -41.43
CA ILE A 22 19.41 -11.54 -42.33
C ILE A 22 20.74 -11.35 -41.56
N SER A 23 20.68 -11.10 -40.25
CA SER A 23 21.86 -11.04 -39.38
C SER A 23 21.66 -11.82 -38.09
N SER A 24 22.45 -12.86 -37.87
CA SER A 24 22.47 -13.69 -36.66
C SER A 24 22.99 -12.96 -35.40
N SER A 25 23.44 -11.71 -35.54
CA SER A 25 24.08 -10.91 -34.50
C SER A 25 23.38 -9.58 -34.20
N GLN A 26 22.10 -9.42 -34.55
CA GLN A 26 21.35 -8.22 -34.18
C GLN A 26 21.07 -8.17 -32.67
N ARG A 27 22.07 -7.70 -31.91
CA ARG A 27 21.91 -7.23 -30.54
C ARG A 27 21.46 -5.77 -30.57
N GLY A 28 20.40 -5.46 -29.82
CA GLY A 28 19.89 -4.08 -29.63
C GLY A 28 18.41 -3.90 -29.97
N SER A 29 18.00 -2.63 -30.13
CA SER A 29 16.65 -2.08 -30.03
C SER A 29 15.44 -2.88 -30.54
N ILE A 30 15.54 -3.71 -31.59
CA ILE A 30 14.36 -4.40 -32.16
C ILE A 30 13.90 -5.56 -31.25
N PRO A 31 14.74 -6.55 -30.91
CA PRO A 31 14.41 -7.54 -29.89
C PRO A 31 13.86 -6.93 -28.60
N ASP A 32 14.45 -5.83 -28.12
CA ASP A 32 13.99 -5.16 -26.89
C ASP A 32 12.59 -4.55 -27.07
N ILE A 33 12.33 -3.90 -28.21
CA ILE A 33 10.99 -3.38 -28.54
C ILE A 33 9.97 -4.51 -28.61
N LEU A 34 10.30 -5.62 -29.27
CA LEU A 34 9.42 -6.78 -29.36
C LEU A 34 9.15 -7.40 -27.99
N ASN A 35 10.17 -7.54 -27.15
CA ASN A 35 10.04 -8.04 -25.78
C ASN A 35 9.16 -7.13 -24.92
N VAL A 36 9.32 -5.80 -25.03
CA VAL A 36 8.47 -4.84 -24.32
C VAL A 36 7.03 -4.93 -24.81
N LEU A 37 6.81 -4.97 -26.13
CA LEU A 37 5.46 -5.11 -26.69
C LEU A 37 4.81 -6.43 -26.25
N ALA A 38 5.54 -7.54 -26.28
CA ALA A 38 5.06 -8.84 -25.83
C ALA A 38 4.72 -8.84 -24.32
N SER A 39 5.54 -8.19 -23.49
CA SER A 39 5.33 -8.12 -22.03
C SER A 39 4.00 -7.44 -21.64
N TYR A 40 3.50 -6.55 -22.51
CA TYR A 40 2.22 -5.86 -22.32
C TYR A 40 1.12 -6.35 -23.27
N ASP A 41 1.29 -7.48 -23.96
CA ASP A 41 0.32 -8.01 -24.93
C ASP A 41 -0.03 -7.00 -26.06
N LEU A 42 0.96 -6.20 -26.48
CA LEU A 42 0.85 -5.18 -27.53
C LEU A 42 1.47 -5.63 -28.86
N LEU A 43 2.05 -6.83 -28.91
CA LEU A 43 2.74 -7.35 -30.09
C LEU A 43 1.78 -7.53 -31.28
N SER A 44 0.52 -7.88 -31.01
CA SER A 44 -0.54 -8.05 -32.02
C SER A 44 -0.72 -6.83 -32.93
N TYR A 45 -0.54 -5.61 -32.42
CA TYR A 45 -0.62 -4.39 -33.21
C TYR A 45 0.53 -4.26 -34.22
N LEU A 46 1.73 -4.73 -33.87
CA LEU A 46 2.85 -4.75 -34.79
C LEU A 46 2.67 -5.84 -35.85
N THR A 47 2.19 -7.02 -35.45
CA THR A 47 1.88 -8.12 -36.37
C THR A 47 0.81 -7.72 -37.37
N GLN A 48 -0.27 -7.06 -36.92
CA GLN A 48 -1.32 -6.56 -37.79
C GLN A 48 -0.75 -5.57 -38.81
N TRP A 49 0.00 -4.58 -38.35
CA TRP A 49 0.61 -3.59 -39.25
C TRP A 49 1.56 -4.22 -40.28
N LEU A 50 2.29 -5.29 -39.94
CA LEU A 50 3.12 -6.02 -40.89
C LEU A 50 2.29 -6.77 -41.95
N GLN A 51 1.07 -7.19 -41.62
CA GLN A 51 0.19 -7.96 -42.51
C GLN A 51 -0.63 -7.08 -43.46
N ASP A 52 -1.26 -6.03 -42.93
CA ASP A 52 -2.24 -5.23 -43.66
C ASP A 52 -1.88 -3.73 -43.74
N GLY A 53 -0.76 -3.32 -43.13
CA GLY A 53 -0.33 -1.93 -43.10
C GLY A 53 -1.11 -1.05 -42.11
N LEU A 54 -2.05 -1.61 -41.35
CA LEU A 54 -2.89 -0.87 -40.41
C LEU A 54 -2.20 -0.79 -39.05
N PHE A 55 -1.91 0.45 -38.63
CA PHE A 55 -1.46 0.75 -37.27
C PHE A 55 -2.31 1.87 -36.68
N PRO A 56 -2.60 1.84 -35.36
CA PRO A 56 -3.32 2.94 -34.73
C PRO A 56 -2.62 4.28 -34.95
N ASP A 57 -3.39 5.35 -35.15
CA ASP A 57 -2.81 6.68 -35.22
C ASP A 57 -2.10 7.04 -33.91
N LYS A 58 -1.19 8.02 -33.95
CA LYS A 58 -0.37 8.40 -32.80
C LYS A 58 -1.16 8.68 -31.51
N LYS A 59 -2.35 9.30 -31.60
CA LYS A 59 -3.17 9.61 -30.41
C LYS A 59 -3.79 8.33 -29.87
N SER A 60 -4.33 7.48 -30.73
CA SER A 60 -4.93 6.20 -30.36
C SER A 60 -3.89 5.25 -29.78
N TRP A 61 -2.73 5.11 -30.41
CA TRP A 61 -1.62 4.29 -29.91
C TRP A 61 -1.17 4.70 -28.51
N LYS A 62 -0.97 6.00 -28.28
CA LYS A 62 -0.60 6.52 -26.96
C LYS A 62 -1.65 6.20 -25.89
N ARG A 63 -2.94 6.24 -26.25
CA ARG A 63 -4.05 5.88 -25.34
C ARG A 63 -4.02 4.38 -25.02
N ILE A 64 -3.88 3.53 -26.03
CA ILE A 64 -3.81 2.07 -25.89
C ILE A 64 -2.65 1.70 -24.97
N VAL A 65 -1.43 2.11 -25.30
CA VAL A 65 -0.23 1.81 -24.50
C VAL A 65 -0.39 2.26 -23.04
N LYS A 66 -0.85 3.49 -22.81
CA LYS A 66 -1.06 3.99 -21.44
C LYS A 66 -2.12 3.17 -20.69
N GLY A 67 -3.21 2.83 -21.35
CA GLY A 67 -4.29 2.02 -20.79
C GLY A 67 -3.79 0.63 -20.39
N THR A 68 -3.14 -0.07 -21.30
CA THR A 68 -2.62 -1.42 -21.09
C THR A 68 -1.56 -1.47 -19.99
N ILE A 69 -0.59 -0.54 -19.97
CA ILE A 69 0.41 -0.44 -18.90
C ILE A 69 -0.27 -0.20 -17.55
N THR A 70 -1.23 0.73 -17.50
CA THR A 70 -1.96 1.04 -16.27
C THR A 70 -2.72 -0.19 -15.76
N GLN A 71 -3.40 -0.92 -16.64
CA GLN A 71 -4.10 -2.15 -16.30
C GLN A 71 -3.16 -3.25 -15.80
N SER A 72 -2.02 -3.46 -16.47
CA SER A 72 -1.01 -4.43 -16.01
C SER A 72 -0.49 -4.05 -14.62
N GLN A 73 -0.13 -2.79 -14.40
CA GLN A 73 0.37 -2.33 -13.09
C GLN A 73 -0.68 -2.48 -11.99
N ILE A 74 -1.96 -2.22 -12.28
CA ILE A 74 -3.06 -2.44 -11.33
C ILE A 74 -3.18 -3.93 -11.01
N ARG A 75 -3.16 -4.80 -12.03
CA ARG A 75 -3.22 -6.25 -11.85
C ARG A 75 -2.05 -6.76 -11.01
N ASP A 76 -0.82 -6.39 -11.36
CA ASP A 76 0.39 -6.82 -10.66
C ASP A 76 0.39 -6.33 -9.21
N ARG A 77 -0.07 -5.09 -8.97
CA ARG A 77 -0.27 -4.56 -7.62
C ARG A 77 -1.29 -5.39 -6.84
N ASN A 78 -2.44 -5.74 -7.44
CA ASN A 78 -3.47 -6.53 -6.77
C ASN A 78 -2.96 -7.93 -6.44
N ILE A 79 -2.29 -8.61 -7.38
CA ILE A 79 -1.65 -9.91 -7.15
C ILE A 79 -0.66 -9.82 -5.99
N ARG A 80 0.19 -8.79 -5.97
CA ARG A 80 1.12 -8.58 -4.85
C ARG A 80 0.38 -8.35 -3.53
N MET A 81 -0.61 -7.46 -3.50
CA MET A 81 -1.38 -7.21 -2.28
C MET A 81 -2.09 -8.47 -1.74
N GLU A 82 -2.49 -9.40 -2.59
CA GLU A 82 -3.14 -10.67 -2.20
C GLU A 82 -2.17 -11.74 -1.72
N ASN A 83 -0.99 -11.84 -2.34
CA ASN A 83 -0.07 -12.97 -2.14
C ASN A 83 1.14 -12.66 -1.26
N ASP A 84 1.54 -11.39 -1.16
CA ASP A 84 2.72 -10.98 -0.43
C ASP A 84 2.35 -10.76 1.06
N ASP A 85 3.10 -11.41 1.95
CA ASP A 85 2.89 -11.37 3.41
C ASP A 85 3.07 -9.96 3.97
N ASP A 86 3.86 -9.15 3.27
CA ASP A 86 4.07 -7.73 3.55
C ASP A 86 2.75 -6.96 3.62
N PHE A 87 1.73 -7.38 2.87
CA PHE A 87 0.43 -6.71 2.87
C PHE A 87 -0.58 -7.31 3.85
N LEU A 88 -0.22 -8.30 4.68
CA LEU A 88 -1.18 -8.97 5.57
C LEU A 88 -1.90 -7.98 6.50
N THR A 89 -1.15 -7.10 7.18
CA THR A 89 -1.74 -6.09 8.09
C THR A 89 -2.64 -5.13 7.32
N PHE A 90 -2.19 -4.68 6.14
CA PHE A 90 -2.97 -3.81 5.27
C PHE A 90 -4.29 -4.47 4.85
N ARG A 91 -4.25 -5.74 4.42
CA ARG A 91 -5.44 -6.52 4.04
C ARG A 91 -6.42 -6.66 5.19
N VAL A 92 -5.94 -6.93 6.40
CA VAL A 92 -6.81 -7.09 7.59
C VAL A 92 -7.49 -5.78 7.97
N ILE A 93 -6.78 -4.67 7.93
CA ILE A 93 -7.33 -3.35 8.30
C ILE A 93 -8.34 -2.88 7.27
N PHE A 94 -8.05 -3.08 5.98
CA PHE A 94 -8.86 -2.55 4.87
C PHE A 94 -9.70 -3.61 4.15
N ALA A 95 -9.95 -4.77 4.75
CA ALA A 95 -10.70 -5.87 4.13
C ALA A 95 -12.04 -5.41 3.53
N ASP A 96 -12.77 -4.56 4.28
CA ASP A 96 -14.10 -4.05 3.90
C ASP A 96 -14.11 -2.54 3.65
N SER A 97 -12.95 -1.92 3.42
CA SER A 97 -12.87 -0.46 3.28
C SER A 97 -11.78 0.02 2.32
N ASN A 98 -11.98 1.22 1.77
CA ASN A 98 -10.99 1.83 0.89
C ASN A 98 -9.97 2.62 1.74
N SER A 99 -8.70 2.22 1.69
CA SER A 99 -7.60 2.88 2.41
C SER A 99 -7.46 4.38 2.15
N HIS A 100 -8.03 4.90 1.06
CA HIS A 100 -8.13 6.33 0.79
C HIS A 100 -8.90 7.12 1.86
N PHE A 101 -9.74 6.47 2.68
CA PHE A 101 -10.50 7.17 3.72
C PHE A 101 -9.59 7.90 4.72
N ILE A 102 -8.42 7.33 5.05
CA ILE A 102 -7.48 7.91 6.02
C ILE A 102 -7.06 9.32 5.60
N TRP A 103 -6.88 9.54 4.30
CA TRP A 103 -6.48 10.83 3.75
C TRP A 103 -7.61 11.86 3.69
N ARG A 104 -8.85 11.45 4.00
CA ARG A 104 -10.03 12.34 4.08
C ARG A 104 -10.33 12.78 5.51
N LEU A 105 -9.71 12.15 6.51
CA LEU A 105 -9.89 12.48 7.92
C LEU A 105 -9.31 13.86 8.32
N PRO A 106 -8.08 14.22 7.93
CA PRO A 106 -7.42 15.38 8.50
C PRO A 106 -7.99 16.68 7.94
N SER A 107 -8.24 17.63 8.84
CA SER A 107 -8.70 19.00 8.55
C SER A 107 -7.64 20.04 8.91
N ASN A 108 -6.54 19.62 9.55
CA ASN A 108 -5.42 20.47 9.91
C ASN A 108 -4.08 19.70 9.86
N SER A 109 -2.98 20.43 10.01
CA SER A 109 -1.63 19.84 9.94
C SER A 109 -1.38 18.79 11.02
N HIS A 110 -1.93 18.96 12.23
CA HIS A 110 -1.74 18.01 13.32
C HIS A 110 -2.37 16.64 13.00
N GLU A 111 -3.63 16.65 12.55
CA GLU A 111 -4.35 15.45 12.15
C GLU A 111 -3.70 14.77 10.94
N LEU A 112 -3.13 15.55 10.02
CA LEU A 112 -2.36 15.00 8.90
C LEU A 112 -1.13 14.21 9.39
N GLN A 113 -0.46 14.68 10.43
CA GLN A 113 0.66 13.94 11.03
C GLN A 113 0.21 12.65 11.71
N LEU A 114 -0.97 12.65 12.36
CA LEU A 114 -1.57 11.42 12.91
C LEU A 114 -1.83 10.38 11.82
N CYS A 115 -2.45 10.81 10.72
CA CYS A 115 -2.73 9.93 9.58
C CYS A 115 -1.44 9.39 8.97
N LYS A 116 -0.42 10.23 8.79
CA LYS A 116 0.91 9.81 8.31
C LYS A 116 1.57 8.80 9.24
N PHE A 117 1.47 9.00 10.56
CA PHE A 117 2.02 8.08 11.55
C PHE A 117 1.40 6.69 11.43
N VAL A 118 0.06 6.61 11.38
CA VAL A 118 -0.64 5.33 11.25
C VAL A 118 -0.40 4.67 9.90
N CYS A 119 -0.39 5.43 8.80
CA CYS A 119 -0.02 4.89 7.49
C CYS A 119 1.39 4.27 7.49
N LYS A 120 2.36 4.91 8.16
CA LYS A 120 3.70 4.33 8.34
C LYS A 120 3.63 3.06 9.17
N LEU A 121 2.88 3.06 10.26
CA LEU A 121 2.74 1.89 11.13
C LEU A 121 2.18 0.68 10.37
N ILE A 122 1.12 0.90 9.58
CA ILE A 122 0.51 -0.13 8.72
C ILE A 122 1.53 -0.65 7.69
N ALA A 123 2.32 0.23 7.08
CA ALA A 123 3.29 -0.11 6.05
C ALA A 123 4.62 -0.67 6.58
N THR A 124 4.93 -0.51 7.87
CA THR A 124 6.22 -0.92 8.45
C THR A 124 6.18 -2.37 8.95
N ARG A 125 4.99 -2.99 9.06
CA ARG A 125 4.83 -4.42 9.40
C ARG A 125 5.16 -5.32 8.19
N CYS A 126 6.42 -5.28 7.78
CA CYS A 126 7.02 -6.12 6.76
C CYS A 126 8.48 -6.39 7.10
N LYS A 127 8.74 -7.12 8.18
CA LYS A 127 9.94 -7.94 8.23
C LYS A 127 9.56 -9.27 8.82
N THR A 128 9.31 -10.20 7.91
CA THR A 128 9.64 -11.61 7.97
C THR A 128 10.82 -11.91 8.90
N MET A 129 10.58 -11.88 10.21
CA MET A 129 11.15 -12.70 11.28
C MET A 129 10.34 -12.39 12.53
N ARG A 130 9.89 -13.43 13.22
CA ARG A 130 9.32 -13.35 14.57
C ARG A 130 10.43 -12.99 15.54
N GLU A 131 11.03 -11.82 15.38
CA GLU A 131 11.99 -11.31 16.34
C GLU A 131 11.23 -11.10 17.64
N ILE A 132 11.65 -11.87 18.63
CA ILE A 132 11.12 -11.80 19.97
C ILE A 132 11.98 -10.79 20.70
N PHE A 133 11.34 -9.75 21.20
CA PHE A 133 11.94 -8.69 21.99
C PHE A 133 11.55 -8.86 23.45
N ILE A 134 12.39 -8.34 24.35
CA ILE A 134 12.10 -8.20 25.77
C ILE A 134 11.98 -6.70 26.06
N CYS A 135 10.88 -6.30 26.68
CA CYS A 135 10.67 -4.92 27.07
C CYS A 135 11.60 -4.54 28.21
N GLN A 136 12.44 -3.51 28.02
CA GLN A 136 13.34 -3.04 29.08
C GLN A 136 12.61 -2.33 30.23
N LEU A 137 11.34 -1.95 30.03
CA LEU A 137 10.54 -1.27 31.05
C LEU A 137 9.82 -2.29 31.95
N CYS A 138 9.14 -3.28 31.37
CA CYS A 138 8.33 -4.24 32.12
C CYS A 138 8.81 -5.69 32.10
N ASN A 139 9.89 -5.99 31.37
CA ASN A 139 10.45 -7.33 31.16
C ASN A 139 9.52 -8.33 30.44
N ASP A 140 8.41 -7.88 29.87
CA ASP A 140 7.54 -8.73 29.07
C ASP A 140 8.13 -9.03 27.69
N VAL A 141 7.80 -10.22 27.20
CA VAL A 141 8.19 -10.70 25.88
C VAL A 141 7.15 -10.27 24.84
N PHE A 142 7.58 -9.71 23.72
CA PHE A 142 6.68 -9.26 22.65
C PHE A 142 7.31 -9.37 21.26
N THR A 143 6.50 -9.29 20.21
CA THR A 143 6.93 -9.33 18.81
C THR A 143 6.67 -8.03 18.06
N ASP A 144 5.83 -7.15 18.60
CA ASP A 144 5.57 -5.83 18.07
C ASP A 144 5.66 -4.77 19.17
N VAL A 145 6.63 -3.86 19.00
CA VAL A 145 6.91 -2.75 19.93
C VAL A 145 5.70 -1.82 20.08
N PHE A 146 5.02 -1.48 18.99
CA PHE A 146 3.91 -0.54 18.99
C PHE A 146 2.63 -1.17 19.55
N GLN A 147 2.37 -2.44 19.25
CA GLN A 147 1.28 -3.17 19.88
C GLN A 147 1.52 -3.34 21.38
N HIS A 148 2.75 -3.71 21.77
CA HIS A 148 3.12 -3.80 23.18
C HIS A 148 2.93 -2.45 23.87
N ALA A 149 3.49 -1.37 23.31
CA ALA A 149 3.36 -0.03 23.86
C ALA A 149 1.91 0.47 23.93
N ALA A 150 1.04 0.10 22.99
CA ALA A 150 -0.37 0.53 23.00
C ALA A 150 -1.25 -0.32 23.93
N ILE A 151 -1.06 -1.64 23.94
CA ILE A 151 -2.04 -2.56 24.55
C ILE A 151 -1.54 -3.18 25.86
N ASN A 152 -0.26 -3.57 25.91
CA ASN A 152 0.25 -4.53 26.89
C ASN A 152 1.16 -3.90 27.95
N CYS A 153 1.93 -2.86 27.61
CA CYS A 153 2.97 -2.33 28.46
C CYS A 153 2.38 -1.61 29.70
N PRO A 154 2.72 -2.03 30.93
CA PRO A 154 2.26 -1.36 32.14
C PRO A 154 2.66 0.13 32.23
N PHE A 155 3.79 0.50 31.62
CA PHE A 155 4.30 1.88 31.66
C PHE A 155 3.44 2.86 30.86
N THR A 156 2.71 2.38 29.86
CA THR A 156 1.79 3.18 29.04
C THR A 156 0.33 2.96 29.41
N LEU A 157 0.05 2.16 30.46
CA LEU A 157 -1.31 1.83 30.89
C LEU A 157 -2.17 3.06 31.16
N HIS A 158 -1.61 4.09 31.81
CA HIS A 158 -2.32 5.35 32.05
C HIS A 158 -2.82 6.04 30.76
N ILE A 159 -2.11 5.89 29.64
CA ILE A 159 -2.54 6.44 28.35
C ILE A 159 -3.71 5.62 27.79
N LYS A 160 -3.66 4.30 27.97
CA LYS A 160 -4.74 3.38 27.59
C LYS A 160 -6.00 3.65 28.41
N ASP A 161 -5.85 3.94 29.71
CA ASP A 161 -6.96 4.27 30.60
C ASP A 161 -7.64 5.59 30.18
N LEU A 162 -6.86 6.61 29.83
CA LEU A 162 -7.40 7.87 29.29
C LEU A 162 -8.16 7.65 27.98
N TRP A 163 -7.60 6.84 27.07
CA TRP A 163 -8.30 6.48 25.85
C TRP A 163 -9.60 5.72 26.12
N TRP A 164 -9.61 4.78 27.09
CA TRP A 164 -10.83 4.08 27.48
C TRP A 164 -11.87 5.01 28.10
N GLN A 165 -11.46 6.01 28.88
CA GLN A 165 -12.38 7.04 29.37
C GLN A 165 -13.02 7.81 28.22
N ASP A 166 -12.26 8.19 27.20
CA ASP A 166 -12.80 8.84 26.00
C ASP A 166 -13.78 7.93 25.26
N VAL A 167 -13.49 6.62 25.16
CA VAL A 167 -14.37 5.62 24.54
C VAL A 167 -15.68 5.44 25.33
N ILE A 168 -15.62 5.36 26.66
CA ILE A 168 -16.80 5.21 27.53
C ILE A 168 -17.70 6.45 27.42
N ASN A 169 -17.11 7.62 27.21
CA ASN A 169 -17.84 8.87 27.01
C ASN A 169 -18.43 9.04 25.60
N LEU A 170 -18.22 8.07 24.69
CA LEU A 170 -18.90 8.09 23.39
C LEU A 170 -20.41 7.86 23.58
N PRO A 171 -21.27 8.43 22.71
CA PRO A 171 -22.72 8.34 22.86
C PRO A 171 -23.29 6.92 22.80
N ASP A 172 -22.56 5.96 22.23
CA ASP A 172 -23.04 4.61 21.96
C ASP A 172 -22.25 3.57 22.76
N ILE A 173 -22.87 3.04 23.81
CA ILE A 173 -22.30 2.01 24.69
C ILE A 173 -21.91 0.73 23.93
N ARG A 174 -22.53 0.45 22.78
CA ARG A 174 -22.21 -0.73 21.96
C ARG A 174 -20.77 -0.69 21.46
N ILE A 175 -20.21 0.50 21.25
CA ILE A 175 -18.80 0.68 20.87
C ILE A 175 -17.91 0.15 21.99
N CYS A 176 -18.16 0.55 23.24
CA CYS A 176 -17.39 0.06 24.38
C CYS A 176 -17.53 -1.46 24.52
N ALA A 177 -18.76 -1.99 24.45
CA ALA A 177 -19.02 -3.42 24.56
C ALA A 177 -18.31 -4.23 23.46
N GLU A 178 -18.33 -3.73 22.22
CA GLU A 178 -17.63 -4.36 21.10
C GLU A 178 -16.12 -4.36 21.31
N LEU A 179 -15.53 -3.20 21.63
CA LEU A 179 -14.08 -3.07 21.82
C LEU A 179 -13.57 -3.90 23.01
N SER A 180 -14.34 -4.01 24.09
CA SER A 180 -13.98 -4.85 25.24
C SER A 180 -14.04 -6.36 24.93
N GLY A 181 -14.78 -6.76 23.89
CA GLY A 181 -14.85 -8.14 23.42
C GLY A 181 -13.74 -8.54 22.46
N LEU A 182 -12.89 -7.60 22.03
CA LEU A 182 -11.81 -7.86 21.08
C LEU A 182 -10.59 -8.51 21.74
N SER A 183 -9.87 -9.33 20.98
CA SER A 183 -8.51 -9.73 21.34
C SER A 183 -7.56 -8.52 21.31
N ASP A 184 -6.42 -8.60 21.99
CA ASP A 184 -5.41 -7.52 21.93
C ASP A 184 -4.94 -7.22 20.50
N SER A 185 -4.90 -8.25 19.65
CA SER A 185 -4.56 -8.10 18.23
C SER A 185 -5.65 -7.36 17.47
N ASP A 186 -6.91 -7.75 17.65
CA ASP A 186 -8.04 -7.11 16.96
C ASP A 186 -8.28 -5.68 17.44
N LEU A 187 -8.11 -5.43 18.74
CA LEU A 187 -8.13 -4.10 19.32
C LEU A 187 -7.05 -3.23 18.70
N TYR A 188 -5.81 -3.74 18.60
CA TYR A 188 -4.71 -3.03 17.96
C TYR A 188 -4.99 -2.72 16.47
N MET A 189 -5.57 -3.66 15.72
CA MET A 189 -5.98 -3.42 14.33
C MET A 189 -7.07 -2.34 14.23
N THR A 190 -8.02 -2.34 15.17
CA THR A 190 -9.08 -1.33 15.26
C THR A 190 -8.53 0.05 15.53
N LEU A 191 -7.52 0.16 16.41
CA LEU A 191 -6.82 1.43 16.66
C LEU A 191 -6.13 1.97 15.40
N MET A 192 -5.60 1.08 14.54
CA MET A 192 -4.99 1.47 13.26
C MET A 192 -6.01 1.81 12.17
N GLY A 193 -7.30 1.61 12.42
CA GLY A 193 -8.37 2.01 11.50
C GLY A 193 -9.19 0.86 10.93
N ARG A 194 -9.04 -0.38 11.44
CA ARG A 194 -9.97 -1.45 11.09
C ARG A 194 -11.37 -1.04 11.54
N ARG A 195 -12.35 -1.28 10.68
CA ARG A 195 -13.74 -0.94 10.92
C ARG A 195 -14.33 -1.84 12.00
N ILE A 196 -15.10 -1.23 12.91
CA ILE A 196 -15.97 -1.92 13.86
C ILE A 196 -17.39 -2.07 13.30
N VAL A 197 -18.13 -3.05 13.80
CA VAL A 197 -19.52 -3.34 13.39
C VAL A 197 -20.42 -2.19 13.81
N THR A 198 -20.24 -1.68 15.02
CA THR A 198 -21.06 -0.60 15.57
C THR A 198 -20.83 0.70 14.78
N PRO A 199 -21.90 1.34 14.25
CA PRO A 199 -21.79 2.63 13.60
C PRO A 199 -21.26 3.70 14.57
N VAL A 200 -20.21 4.41 14.16
CA VAL A 200 -19.60 5.50 14.93
C VAL A 200 -19.29 6.66 13.98
N ASP A 201 -19.18 7.88 14.51
CA ASP A 201 -18.50 8.95 13.76
C ASP A 201 -17.09 8.48 13.41
N GLN A 202 -16.91 8.10 12.15
CA GLN A 202 -15.66 7.55 11.65
C GLN A 202 -14.52 8.55 11.83
N ARG A 203 -14.77 9.86 11.71
CA ARG A 203 -13.70 10.84 11.78
C ARG A 203 -13.18 11.00 13.21
N GLY A 204 -14.06 11.33 14.15
CA GLY A 204 -13.69 11.53 15.55
C GLY A 204 -13.03 10.28 16.15
N PHE A 205 -13.65 9.12 15.93
CA PHE A 205 -13.15 7.86 16.47
C PHE A 205 -11.76 7.47 15.92
N HIS A 206 -11.54 7.57 14.61
CA HIS A 206 -10.23 7.24 14.03
C HIS A 206 -9.15 8.22 14.49
N LEU A 207 -9.41 9.53 14.51
CA LEU A 207 -8.42 10.51 14.97
C LEU A 207 -8.07 10.34 16.45
N MET A 208 -9.05 10.00 17.29
CA MET A 208 -8.84 9.64 18.70
C MET A 208 -7.91 8.44 18.83
N ASN A 209 -8.15 7.37 18.08
CA ASN A 209 -7.31 6.17 18.08
C ASN A 209 -5.89 6.46 17.56
N TYR A 210 -5.75 7.28 16.51
CA TYR A 210 -4.45 7.60 15.93
C TYR A 210 -3.61 8.46 16.88
N LYS A 211 -4.25 9.39 17.59
CA LYS A 211 -3.62 10.15 18.66
C LYS A 211 -3.15 9.23 19.78
N PHE A 212 -4.01 8.33 20.23
CA PHE A 212 -3.67 7.34 21.25
C PHE A 212 -2.42 6.52 20.87
N LEU A 213 -2.41 5.92 19.67
CA LEU A 213 -1.27 5.14 19.19
C LEU A 213 0.04 5.94 19.17
N ARG A 214 -0.01 7.18 18.68
CA ARG A 214 1.17 8.06 18.66
C ARG A 214 1.65 8.38 20.08
N ASP A 215 0.73 8.74 20.97
CA ASP A 215 1.07 9.20 22.33
C ASP A 215 1.61 8.03 23.18
N ALA A 216 1.05 6.82 23.02
CA ALA A 216 1.57 5.60 23.62
C ALA A 216 3.00 5.30 23.14
N ALA A 217 3.22 5.31 21.81
CA ALA A 217 4.54 5.08 21.24
C ALA A 217 5.58 6.13 21.68
N ALA A 218 5.19 7.41 21.71
CA ALA A 218 6.07 8.49 22.14
C ALA A 218 6.43 8.39 23.63
N THR A 219 5.49 8.00 24.48
CA THR A 219 5.76 7.81 25.92
C THR A 219 6.62 6.59 26.18
N TYR A 220 6.34 5.47 25.52
CA TYR A 220 7.18 4.28 25.58
C TYR A 220 8.63 4.57 25.17
N ASN A 221 8.82 5.23 24.02
CA ASN A 221 10.16 5.55 23.52
C ASN A 221 10.91 6.54 24.43
N ARG A 222 10.20 7.52 25.02
CA ARG A 222 10.81 8.43 26.00
C ARG A 222 11.26 7.71 27.26
N ALA A 223 10.45 6.78 27.77
CA ALA A 223 10.81 5.98 28.95
C ALA A 223 12.04 5.10 28.68
N LEU A 224 12.13 4.47 27.50
CA LEU A 224 13.33 3.73 27.08
C LEU A 224 14.58 4.59 26.95
N SER A 225 14.44 5.88 26.64
CA SER A 225 15.59 6.79 26.53
C SER A 225 16.16 7.19 27.90
N LEU A 226 15.44 6.88 28.99
CA LEU A 226 15.82 7.21 30.37
C LEU A 226 16.37 6.01 31.15
N THR A 227 16.27 4.80 30.59
CA THR A 227 16.83 3.54 31.11
C THR A 227 18.19 3.26 30.51
#